data_AF-A0A1H7WJE5-F1
#
_entry.id   AF-A0A1H7WJE5-F1
#
_cell.length_a   1.000
_cell.length_b   1.000
_cell.length_c   1.000
_cell.angle_alpha   90.00
_cell.angle_beta   90.00
_cell.angle_gamma   90.00
#
_symmetry.space_group_name_H-M   'P 1'
#
loop_
_entity.id
_entity.type
_entity.pdbx_description
1 polymer ?
#
loop_
_entity_poly.entity_id
_entity_poly.type
_entity_poly.pdbx_seq_one_letter_code
_entity_poly.pdbx_strand_id
1 'polypeptide(L)'
;MALCNAPEYRSRPPAFIVADQADKGRYLASESTMYRVLHEYDQQHHRGRQQAPQRKRQPTTHQATSPNRLWCWDISWLPGPARGTWWYLYLIMDVFSRKIVGHEVYETETGELAAELI
;
A
#
# COMPACT_ATOMS: atom_id res chain seq x y z
N MET A 1 -4.49 0.95 -33.13
CA MET A 1 -3.69 2.08 -32.59
C MET A 1 -4.46 3.40 -32.47
N ALA A 2 -5.37 3.74 -33.39
CA ALA A 2 -6.11 5.00 -33.34
C ALA A 2 -6.91 5.20 -32.04
N LEU A 3 -7.61 4.16 -31.55
CA LEU A 3 -8.43 4.26 -30.34
C LEU A 3 -7.60 4.54 -29.08
N CYS A 4 -6.61 3.71 -28.76
CA CYS A 4 -5.82 3.87 -27.52
C CYS A 4 -5.05 5.20 -27.44
N ASN A 5 -4.82 5.85 -28.59
CA ASN A 5 -4.12 7.13 -28.70
C ASN A 5 -5.06 8.31 -28.99
N ALA A 6 -6.37 8.07 -29.10
CA ALA A 6 -7.36 9.12 -29.25
C ALA A 6 -7.32 10.06 -28.02
N PRO A 7 -7.61 11.36 -28.18
CA PRO A 7 -7.57 12.33 -27.08
C PRO A 7 -8.36 11.90 -25.83
N GLU A 8 -9.48 11.21 -26.03
CA GLU A 8 -10.35 10.68 -24.98
C GLU A 8 -9.74 9.50 -24.19
N TYR A 9 -8.86 8.70 -24.81
CA TYR A 9 -8.32 7.45 -24.25
C TYR A 9 -6.81 7.44 -24.02
N ARG A 10 -6.06 8.39 -24.58
CA ARG A 10 -4.58 8.44 -24.50
C ARG A 10 -4.02 8.39 -23.08
N SER A 11 -4.80 8.89 -22.11
CA SER A 11 -4.44 8.92 -20.69
C SER A 11 -5.28 7.97 -19.84
N ARG A 12 -6.04 7.06 -20.45
CA ARG A 12 -6.90 6.08 -19.78
C ARG A 12 -6.23 4.69 -19.83
N PRO A 13 -6.36 3.88 -18.77
CA PRO A 13 -5.91 2.49 -18.79
C PRO A 13 -6.81 1.64 -19.71
N PRO A 14 -6.29 0.55 -20.30
CA PRO A 14 -7.07 -0.39 -21.12
C PRO A 14 -8.38 -0.87 -20.49
N ALA A 15 -8.41 -1.16 -19.17
CA ALA A 15 -9.63 -1.48 -18.43
C ALA A 15 -10.77 -0.48 -18.69
N PHE A 16 -10.46 0.82 -18.62
CA PHE A 16 -11.44 1.88 -18.84
C PHE A 16 -11.91 1.90 -20.30
N ILE A 17 -10.99 1.73 -21.25
CA ILE A 17 -11.32 1.77 -22.69
C ILE A 17 -12.23 0.60 -23.05
N VAL A 18 -11.94 -0.61 -22.55
CA VAL A 18 -12.78 -1.80 -22.78
C VAL A 18 -14.18 -1.60 -22.22
N ALA A 19 -14.31 -1.12 -20.97
CA ALA A 19 -15.61 -0.85 -20.35
C ALA A 19 -16.41 0.20 -21.14
N ASP A 20 -15.80 1.33 -21.48
CA ASP A 20 -16.48 2.40 -22.24
C ASP A 20 -16.85 1.97 -23.67
N GLN A 21 -16.07 1.11 -24.32
CA GLN A 21 -16.50 0.54 -25.61
C GLN A 21 -17.66 -0.44 -25.46
N ALA A 22 -17.64 -1.27 -24.41
CA ALA A 22 -18.73 -2.19 -24.11
C ALA A 22 -20.04 -1.43 -23.81
N ASP A 23 -19.97 -0.34 -23.04
CA ASP A 23 -21.12 0.55 -22.78
C ASP A 23 -21.68 1.16 -24.08
N LYS A 24 -20.82 1.39 -25.07
CA LYS A 24 -21.18 1.86 -26.42
C LYS A 24 -21.59 0.72 -27.37
N GLY A 25 -21.73 -0.51 -26.87
CA GLY A 25 -22.13 -1.69 -27.63
C GLY A 25 -21.06 -2.21 -28.60
N ARG A 26 -19.79 -1.82 -28.41
CA ARG A 26 -18.68 -2.21 -29.28
C ARG A 26 -17.71 -3.12 -28.55
N TYR A 27 -17.42 -4.28 -29.14
CA TYR A 27 -16.33 -5.14 -28.69
C TYR A 27 -15.18 -5.09 -29.68
N LEU A 28 -14.02 -4.60 -29.23
CA LEU A 28 -12.83 -4.51 -30.06
C LEU A 28 -11.81 -5.59 -29.71
N ALA A 29 -11.55 -5.79 -28.42
CA ALA A 29 -10.62 -6.79 -27.90
C ALA A 29 -10.79 -6.95 -26.38
N SER A 30 -10.22 -8.01 -25.82
CA SER A 30 -10.03 -8.13 -24.38
C SER A 30 -8.99 -7.13 -23.85
N GLU A 31 -9.04 -6.83 -22.56
CA GLU A 31 -8.04 -5.99 -21.90
C GLU A 31 -6.60 -6.53 -22.07
N SER A 32 -6.42 -7.84 -21.92
CA SER A 32 -5.13 -8.52 -22.13
C SER A 32 -4.58 -8.35 -23.54
N THR A 33 -5.46 -8.34 -24.54
CA THR A 33 -5.07 -8.11 -25.94
C THR A 33 -4.67 -6.65 -26.15
N MET A 34 -5.39 -5.70 -25.55
CA MET A 34 -5.02 -4.28 -25.62
C MET A 34 -3.65 -4.02 -24.98
N TYR A 35 -3.35 -4.62 -23.82
CA TYR A 35 -2.01 -4.51 -23.22
C TYR A 35 -0.92 -5.11 -24.11
N ARG A 36 -1.14 -6.31 -24.66
CA ARG A 36 -0.18 -6.94 -25.58
C ARG A 36 0.15 -6.06 -26.78
N VAL A 37 -0.88 -5.47 -27.41
CA VAL A 37 -0.68 -4.54 -28.53
C VAL A 37 0.05 -3.29 -28.06
N LEU A 38 -0.33 -2.69 -26.94
CA LEU A 38 0.40 -1.52 -26.42
C LEU A 38 1.87 -1.83 -26.11
N HIS A 39 2.17 -3.03 -25.62
CA HIS A 39 3.53 -3.48 -25.39
C HIS A 39 4.32 -3.65 -26.70
N GLU A 40 3.73 -4.28 -27.72
CA GLU A 40 4.34 -4.50 -29.04
C GLU A 40 4.77 -3.18 -29.72
N TYR A 41 4.03 -2.10 -29.48
CA TYR A 41 4.31 -0.78 -30.04
C TYR A 41 5.07 0.16 -29.09
N ASP A 42 5.59 -0.33 -27.96
CA ASP A 42 6.27 0.49 -26.95
C ASP A 42 5.41 1.66 -26.42
N GLN A 43 4.15 1.36 -26.12
CA GLN A 43 3.12 2.31 -25.65
C GLN A 43 2.46 1.89 -24.33
N GLN A 44 3.01 0.87 -23.67
CA GLN A 44 2.65 0.48 -22.30
C GLN A 44 3.31 1.41 -21.26
N HIS A 45 3.35 2.70 -21.57
CA HIS A 45 3.81 3.73 -20.67
C HIS A 45 2.74 4.11 -19.65
N HIS A 46 3.16 4.84 -18.63
CA HIS A 46 2.28 5.33 -17.60
C HIS A 46 1.13 6.17 -18.20
N ARG A 47 -0.12 5.70 -18.01
CA ARG A 47 -1.35 6.35 -18.47
C ARG A 47 -2.15 6.81 -17.26
N GLY A 48 -2.32 8.12 -17.09
CA GLY A 48 -3.14 8.70 -16.03
C GLY A 48 -2.42 9.78 -15.22
N ARG A 49 -3.11 10.28 -14.18
CA ARG A 49 -2.62 11.36 -13.31
C ARG A 49 -1.78 10.88 -12.13
N GLN A 50 -1.55 9.57 -11.98
CA GLN A 50 -0.71 9.08 -10.89
C GLN A 50 0.70 9.65 -11.05
N GLN A 51 1.32 10.00 -9.93
CA GLN A 51 2.69 10.47 -9.93
C GLN A 51 3.61 9.29 -10.27
N ALA A 52 4.64 9.56 -11.08
CA ALA A 52 5.68 8.57 -11.31
C ALA A 52 6.30 8.17 -9.95
N PRO A 53 6.70 6.90 -9.76
CA PRO A 53 7.39 6.49 -8.55
C PRO A 53 8.60 7.37 -8.30
N GLN A 54 8.57 8.16 -7.22
CA GLN A 54 9.71 8.97 -6.84
C GLN A 54 10.71 8.08 -6.09
N ARG A 55 11.99 8.13 -6.49
CA ARG A 55 13.07 7.50 -5.71
C ARG A 55 13.09 8.14 -4.32
N LYS A 56 12.58 7.42 -3.32
CA LYS A 56 12.72 7.81 -1.92
C LYS A 56 14.18 7.60 -1.51
N ARG A 57 14.72 8.53 -0.71
CA ARG A 57 16.00 8.34 -0.03
C ARG A 57 15.96 7.01 0.72
N GLN A 58 17.06 6.26 0.70
CA GLN A 58 17.16 5.06 1.54
C GLN A 58 16.89 5.50 3.00
N PRO A 59 16.08 4.75 3.75
CA PRO A 59 15.85 5.05 5.16
C PRO A 59 17.20 5.14 5.89
N THR A 60 17.46 6.27 6.54
CA THR A 60 18.59 6.43 7.47
C THR A 60 18.22 5.73 8.78
N THR A 61 18.03 4.42 8.72
CA THR A 61 17.56 3.65 9.87
C THR A 61 18.73 3.25 10.77
N HIS A 62 18.50 3.30 12.08
CA HIS A 62 19.40 2.74 13.09
C HIS A 62 19.53 1.22 12.89
N GLN A 63 20.76 0.71 12.83
CA GLN A 63 21.02 -0.73 12.73
C GLN A 63 21.27 -1.31 14.12
N ALA A 64 20.54 -2.37 14.49
CA ALA A 64 20.83 -3.14 15.69
C ALA A 64 21.98 -4.12 15.41
N THR A 65 23.08 -4.02 16.15
CA THR A 65 24.27 -4.88 15.98
C THR A 65 24.28 -6.09 16.92
N SER A 66 23.48 -6.05 18.00
CA SER A 66 23.29 -7.14 18.95
C SER A 66 21.90 -7.03 19.60
N PRO A 67 21.41 -8.09 20.29
CA PRO A 67 20.18 -7.98 21.09
C PRO A 67 20.26 -6.84 22.10
N ASN A 68 19.11 -6.23 22.41
CA ASN A 68 18.92 -5.14 23.39
C ASN A 68 19.72 -3.86 23.10
N ARG A 69 19.93 -3.54 21.81
CA ARG A 69 20.57 -2.27 21.39
C ARG A 69 19.62 -1.28 20.74
N LEU A 70 18.55 -1.79 20.16
CA LEU A 70 17.53 -1.00 19.52
C LEU A 70 16.21 -1.73 19.67
N TRP A 71 15.24 -1.05 20.27
CA TRP A 71 13.87 -1.52 20.35
C TRP A 71 13.01 -0.70 19.40
N CYS A 72 12.05 -1.36 18.78
CA CYS A 72 10.95 -0.70 18.10
C CYS A 72 9.67 -1.01 18.87
N TRP A 73 8.74 -0.08 18.82
CA TRP A 73 7.42 -0.27 19.41
C TRP A 73 6.34 0.08 18.40
N ASP A 74 5.18 -0.55 18.53
CA ASP A 74 3.98 -0.26 17.74
C ASP A 74 2.72 -0.42 18.59
N ILE A 75 1.64 0.20 18.14
CA ILE A 75 0.30 -0.01 18.68
C ILE A 75 -0.54 -0.70 17.61
N SER A 76 -1.04 -1.89 17.95
CA SER A 76 -1.87 -2.71 17.08
C SER A 76 -3.30 -2.75 17.61
N TRP A 77 -4.27 -2.42 16.74
CA TRP A 77 -5.69 -2.45 17.08
C TRP A 77 -6.23 -3.87 16.92
N LEU A 78 -6.66 -4.45 18.04
CA LEU A 78 -7.24 -5.80 18.08
C LEU A 78 -8.77 -5.71 18.17
N PRO A 79 -9.51 -6.63 17.53
CA PRO A 79 -10.96 -6.70 17.67
C PRO A 79 -11.36 -6.84 19.14
N GLY A 80 -12.20 -5.92 19.63
CA GLY A 80 -12.75 -5.98 20.98
C GLY A 80 -13.90 -6.98 21.13
N PRO A 81 -14.50 -7.07 22.33
CA PRO A 81 -15.55 -8.04 22.64
C PRO A 81 -16.87 -7.79 21.89
N ALA A 82 -17.07 -6.57 21.37
CA ALA A 82 -18.25 -6.19 20.62
C ALA A 82 -17.90 -5.41 19.35
N ARG A 83 -18.81 -5.41 18.37
CA ARG A 83 -18.64 -4.67 17.11
C ARG A 83 -18.47 -3.18 17.38
N GLY A 84 -17.39 -2.60 16.87
CA GLY A 84 -17.05 -1.19 17.08
C GLY A 84 -16.23 -0.91 18.33
N THR A 85 -15.86 -1.94 19.10
CA THR A 85 -14.89 -1.85 20.20
C THR A 85 -13.55 -2.42 19.77
N TRP A 86 -12.48 -1.88 20.36
CA TRP A 86 -11.10 -2.23 20.03
C TRP A 86 -10.30 -2.36 21.33
N TRP A 87 -9.35 -3.29 21.33
CA TRP A 87 -8.24 -3.28 22.28
C TRP A 87 -7.00 -2.73 21.60
N TYR A 88 -6.17 -2.04 22.35
CA TYR A 88 -4.94 -1.45 21.86
C TYR A 88 -3.78 -2.24 22.46
N LEU A 89 -3.14 -3.07 21.64
CA LEU A 89 -1.93 -3.80 22.01
C LEU A 89 -0.74 -2.89 21.77
N TYR A 90 -0.09 -2.48 22.85
CA TYR A 90 1.18 -1.81 22.79
C TYR A 90 2.28 -2.87 22.87
N LEU A 91 3.18 -2.88 21.89
CA LEU A 91 4.20 -3.90 21.75
C LEU A 91 5.58 -3.26 21.70
N ILE A 92 6.53 -3.79 22.46
CA ILE A 92 7.96 -3.50 22.30
C ILE A 92 8.67 -4.75 21.83
N MET A 93 9.41 -4.63 20.74
CA MET A 93 10.20 -5.70 20.14
C MET A 93 11.67 -5.29 20.01
N ASP A 94 12.54 -6.23 20.34
CA ASP A 94 13.97 -6.10 20.03
C ASP A 94 14.22 -6.26 18.53
N VAL A 95 14.83 -5.24 17.91
CA VAL A 95 15.00 -5.19 16.45
C VAL A 95 15.97 -6.27 15.95
N PHE A 96 16.96 -6.68 16.75
CA PHE A 96 17.93 -7.68 16.33
C PHE A 96 17.36 -9.11 16.43
N SER A 97 16.86 -9.50 17.60
CA SER A 97 16.39 -10.85 17.89
C SER A 97 14.94 -11.12 17.46
N ARG A 98 14.17 -10.06 17.15
CA ARG A 98 12.73 -10.09 16.86
C ARG A 98 11.87 -10.65 18.01
N LYS A 99 12.42 -10.70 19.22
CA LYS A 99 11.67 -11.11 20.41
C LYS A 99 10.86 -9.94 20.94
N ILE A 100 9.64 -10.25 21.38
CA ILE A 100 8.82 -9.32 22.17
C ILE A 100 9.49 -9.18 23.54
N VAL A 101 9.80 -7.94 23.92
CA VAL A 101 10.48 -7.62 25.20
C VAL A 101 9.55 -6.90 26.17
N GLY A 102 8.43 -6.36 25.70
CA GLY A 102 7.37 -5.77 26.51
C GLY A 102 6.06 -5.78 25.74
N HIS A 103 4.93 -5.94 26.44
CA HIS A 103 3.61 -5.79 25.84
C HIS A 103 2.55 -5.49 26.89
N GLU A 104 1.60 -4.63 26.52
CA GLU A 104 0.44 -4.29 27.35
C GLU A 104 -0.80 -4.11 26.47
N VAL A 105 -1.98 -4.34 27.03
CA VAL A 105 -3.26 -4.25 26.31
C VAL A 105 -4.20 -3.35 27.08
N TYR A 106 -4.75 -2.35 26.39
CA TYR A 106 -5.66 -1.38 26.98
C TYR A 106 -6.98 -1.29 26.21
N GLU A 107 -8.04 -0.84 26.91
CA GLU A 107 -9.36 -0.58 26.32
C GLU A 107 -9.46 0.79 25.63
N THR A 108 -8.49 1.68 25.89
CA THR A 108 -8.41 3.04 25.35
C THR A 108 -6.98 3.37 24.94
N GLU A 109 -6.80 4.05 23.79
CA GLU A 109 -5.51 4.61 23.38
C GLU A 109 -5.36 6.02 23.98
N THR A 110 -4.50 6.19 24.98
CA THR A 110 -4.10 7.53 25.47
C THR A 110 -2.59 7.68 25.44
N GLY A 111 -2.13 8.94 25.33
CA GLY A 111 -0.69 9.25 25.34
C GLY A 111 0.00 8.96 26.67
N GLU A 112 -0.74 8.95 27.78
CA GLU A 112 -0.17 8.59 29.09
C GLU A 112 0.19 7.10 29.17
N LEU A 113 -0.66 6.23 28.61
CA LEU A 113 -0.41 4.78 28.55
C LEU A 113 0.80 4.45 27.66
N ALA A 114 1.03 5.24 26.61
CA ALA A 114 2.23 5.12 25.77
C ALA A 114 3.52 5.49 26.53
N ALA A 115 3.43 6.41 27.49
CA ALA A 115 4.58 6.91 28.25
C ALA A 115 4.94 6.00 29.45
N GLU A 116 3.98 5.27 30.01
CA GLU A 116 4.23 4.31 31.10
C GLU A 116 4.97 3.05 30.61
N LEU A 117 4.78 2.68 29.35
CA LEU A 117 5.38 1.50 28.73
C LEU A 117 6.86 1.71 28.31
N ILE A 118 7.32 2.94 28.10
CA ILE A 118 8.66 3.29 27.56
C ILE A 118 9.61 3.73 28.68
#